data_AF-A0A949KIQ2-F1
#
_entry.id   AF-A0A949KIQ2-F1
#
_cell.length_a   1.000
_cell.length_b   1.000
_cell.length_c   1.000
_cell.angle_alpha   90.00
_cell.angle_beta   90.00
_cell.angle_gamma   90.00
#
_symmetry.space_group_name_H-M   'P 1'
#
loop_
_entity.id
_entity.type
_entity.pdbx_description
1 polymer ?
#
loop_
_entity_poly.entity_id
_entity_poly.type
_entity_poly.pdbx_seq_one_letter_code
_entity_poly.pdbx_strand_id
1 'polypeptide(L)'
;MSILVLRDLQLLESIGKYNWCTVSVTITTADPAKAGFLEPRAPAPEARFGIIRQIKDAAAPVQAGVLLMPVVPLLCDSPEDREAIE
;
A
#
# COMPACT_ATOMS: atom_id res chain seq x y z
N MET A 1 2.05 6.36 8.49
CA MET A 1 0.98 5.91 7.58
C MET A 1 -0.23 5.42 8.39
N SER A 2 -1.45 5.50 7.84
CA SER A 2 -2.68 5.05 8.49
C SER A 2 -3.50 4.12 7.59
N ILE A 3 -4.29 3.21 8.16
CA ILE A 3 -5.18 2.26 7.45
C ILE A 3 -6.57 2.84 7.13
N LEU A 4 -6.77 4.13 7.39
CA LEU A 4 -8.10 4.75 7.45
C LEU A 4 -8.80 4.92 6.09
N VAL A 5 -8.07 4.81 4.98
CA VAL A 5 -8.63 4.95 3.62
C VAL A 5 -9.81 4.01 3.36
N LEU A 6 -9.83 2.86 4.04
CA LEU A 6 -10.90 1.87 3.94
C LEU A 6 -12.24 2.37 4.49
N ARG A 7 -12.25 3.39 5.37
CA ARG A 7 -13.49 3.99 5.89
C ARG A 7 -14.26 4.75 4.81
N ASP A 8 -13.54 5.33 3.85
CA ASP A 8 -14.12 6.15 2.78
C ASP A 8 -14.32 5.35 1.49
N LEU A 9 -14.24 4.02 1.56
CA LEU A 9 -14.26 3.16 0.37
C LEU A 9 -15.51 3.35 -0.49
N GLN A 10 -16.68 3.52 0.14
CA GLN A 10 -17.93 3.77 -0.57
C GLN A 10 -17.90 5.10 -1.35
N LEU A 11 -17.30 6.14 -0.76
CA LEU A 11 -17.15 7.44 -1.43
C LEU A 11 -16.18 7.32 -2.61
N LEU A 12 -15.04 6.66 -2.41
CA LEU A 12 -14.06 6.42 -3.46
C LEU A 12 -14.65 5.59 -4.61
N GLU A 13 -15.47 4.59 -4.31
CA GLU A 13 -16.21 3.81 -5.30
C GLU A 13 -17.18 4.68 -6.12
N SER A 14 -17.92 5.57 -5.45
CA SER A 14 -18.79 6.54 -6.13
C SER A 14 -18.01 7.46 -7.07
N ILE A 15 -16.81 7.90 -6.69
CA ILE A 15 -15.93 8.70 -7.55
C ILE A 15 -15.45 7.86 -8.74
N GLY A 16 -14.97 6.63 -8.48
CA GLY A 16 -14.44 5.71 -9.48
C GLY A 16 -15.45 5.30 -10.55
N LYS A 17 -16.75 5.40 -10.27
CA LYS A 17 -17.82 5.15 -11.27
C LYS A 17 -17.87 6.19 -12.38
N TYR A 18 -17.43 7.42 -12.11
CA TYR A 18 -17.55 8.54 -13.05
C TYR A 18 -16.20 9.16 -13.44
N ASN A 19 -15.14 8.90 -12.68
CA ASN A 19 -13.82 9.48 -12.87
C ASN A 19 -12.73 8.44 -12.61
N TRP A 20 -11.52 8.71 -13.09
CA TRP A 20 -10.36 7.93 -12.72
C TRP A 20 -10.04 8.11 -11.24
N CYS A 21 -10.08 7.03 -10.46
CA CYS A 21 -9.76 7.03 -9.04
C CYS A 21 -8.69 5.98 -8.75
N THR A 22 -7.59 6.39 -8.13
CA THR A 22 -6.50 5.50 -7.73
C THR A 22 -6.14 5.71 -6.27
N VAL A 23 -6.07 4.64 -5.51
CA VAL A 23 -5.51 4.62 -4.15
C VAL A 23 -4.18 3.89 -4.21
N SER A 24 -3.11 4.61 -3.85
CA SER A 24 -1.78 4.04 -3.79
C SER A 24 -1.28 3.97 -2.35
N VAL A 25 -0.77 2.82 -1.93
CA VAL A 25 -0.26 2.60 -0.58
C VAL A 25 1.25 2.46 -0.62
N THR A 26 1.94 3.25 0.19
CA THR A 26 3.40 3.20 0.30
C THR A 26 3.86 1.95 1.06
N ILE A 27 4.63 1.09 0.40
CA ILE A 27 5.22 -0.09 1.01
C ILE A 27 6.70 -0.03 0.70
N THR A 28 7.50 0.29 1.72
CA THR A 28 8.95 0.47 1.58
C THR A 28 9.70 -0.85 1.51
N THR A 29 9.20 -1.87 2.21
CA THR A 29 9.75 -3.22 2.26
C THR A 29 8.65 -4.17 2.76
N ALA A 30 8.68 -5.42 2.30
CA ALA A 30 7.81 -6.48 2.82
C ALA A 30 8.35 -7.09 4.14
N ASP A 31 9.61 -6.82 4.50
CA ASP A 31 10.25 -7.33 5.72
C ASP A 31 9.80 -6.53 6.96
N PRO A 32 9.11 -7.15 7.94
CA PRO A 32 8.65 -6.47 9.14
C PRO A 32 9.76 -5.86 9.99
N ALA A 33 10.96 -6.46 10.02
CA ALA A 33 12.08 -5.96 10.82
C ALA A 33 12.64 -4.66 10.22
N LYS A 34 12.86 -4.65 8.90
CA LYS A 34 13.28 -3.44 8.17
C LYS A 34 12.20 -2.36 8.21
N ALA A 35 10.93 -2.73 8.06
CA ALA A 35 9.81 -1.81 8.16
C ALA A 35 9.70 -1.20 9.58
N GLY A 36 9.88 -2.00 10.63
CA GLY A 36 9.89 -1.53 12.01
C GLY A 36 11.06 -0.60 12.32
N PHE A 37 12.22 -0.81 11.69
CA PHE A 37 13.36 0.09 11.78
C PHE A 37 13.08 1.43 11.09
N LEU A 38 12.51 1.41 9.88
CA LEU A 38 12.25 2.61 9.07
C LEU A 38 11.06 3.44 9.58
N GLU A 39 9.95 2.77 9.91
CA GLU A 39 8.68 3.41 10.24
C GLU A 39 8.03 2.74 11.47
N PRO A 40 8.62 2.82 12.67
CA PRO A 40 8.20 2.05 13.86
C PRO A 40 6.76 2.31 14.32
N ARG A 41 6.18 3.46 13.94
CA ARG A 41 4.80 3.83 14.29
C ARG A 41 3.79 3.53 13.20
N ALA A 42 4.26 3.10 12.02
CA ALA A 42 3.38 2.80 10.92
C ALA A 42 2.85 1.36 11.02
N PRO A 43 1.67 1.07 10.43
CA PRO A 43 1.18 -0.29 10.32
C PRO A 43 2.21 -1.21 9.66
N ALA A 44 2.22 -2.48 10.07
CA ALA A 44 3.08 -3.49 9.46
C ALA A 44 2.81 -3.62 7.94
N PRO A 45 3.81 -4.01 7.13
CA PRO A 45 3.65 -4.17 5.68
C PRO A 45 2.44 -5.02 5.29
N GLU A 46 2.18 -6.11 6.00
CA GLU A 46 1.03 -6.99 5.78
C GLU A 46 -0.32 -6.26 5.87
N ALA A 47 -0.48 -5.38 6.88
CA ALA A 47 -1.70 -4.59 7.02
C ALA A 47 -1.88 -3.62 5.84
N ARG A 48 -0.79 -3.12 5.26
CA ARG A 48 -0.80 -2.22 4.10
C ARG A 48 -1.19 -2.96 2.81
N PHE A 49 -0.62 -4.14 2.60
CA PHE A 49 -1.06 -5.04 1.51
C PHE A 49 -2.55 -5.43 1.68
N GLY A 50 -3.01 -5.59 2.93
CA GLY A 50 -4.42 -5.81 3.24
C GLY A 50 -5.34 -4.70 2.72
N ILE A 51 -4.92 -3.43 2.78
CA ILE A 51 -5.68 -2.31 2.19
C ILE A 51 -5.83 -2.51 0.68
N ILE A 52 -4.73 -2.79 -0.02
CA ILE A 52 -4.73 -3.00 -1.47
C ILE A 52 -5.67 -4.14 -1.86
N ARG A 53 -5.59 -5.26 -1.13
CA ARG A 53 -6.47 -6.41 -1.35
C ARG A 53 -7.94 -6.05 -1.14
N GLN A 54 -8.27 -5.37 -0.05
CA GLN A 54 -9.65 -4.97 0.23
C GLN A 54 -10.20 -4.00 -0.81
N ILE A 55 -9.41 -3.04 -1.29
CA ILE A 55 -9.85 -2.13 -2.36
C ILE A 55 -10.13 -2.91 -3.65
N LYS A 56 -9.24 -3.83 -4.04
CA LYS A 56 -9.45 -4.69 -5.23
C LYS A 56 -10.69 -5.57 -5.10
N ASP A 57 -10.95 -6.11 -3.91
CA ASP A 57 -12.06 -7.04 -3.67
C ASP A 57 -13.41 -6.32 -3.55
N ALA A 58 -13.45 -5.13 -2.93
CA ALA A 58 -14.70 -4.46 -2.55
C ALA A 58 -15.02 -3.19 -3.36
N ALA A 59 -14.09 -2.62 -4.12
CA ALA A 59 -14.28 -1.38 -4.87
C ALA A 59 -13.70 -1.48 -6.30
N ALA A 60 -14.32 -2.33 -7.13
CA ALA A 60 -13.90 -2.57 -8.52
C ALA A 60 -13.65 -1.29 -9.38
N PRO A 61 -14.39 -0.17 -9.22
CA PRO A 61 -14.10 1.07 -9.96
C PRO A 61 -12.84 1.82 -9.51
N VAL A 62 -12.25 1.46 -8.37
CA VAL A 62 -11.07 2.11 -7.80
C VAL A 62 -9.82 1.30 -8.13
N GLN A 63 -8.84 1.94 -8.76
CA GLN A 63 -7.53 1.33 -9.00
C GLN A 63 -6.73 1.29 -7.69
N ALA A 64 -6.14 0.14 -7.37
CA ALA A 64 -5.25 0.00 -6.21
C ALA A 64 -3.82 -0.20 -6.69
N GLY A 65 -2.87 0.53 -6.11
CA GLY A 65 -1.45 0.44 -6.48
C GLY A 65 -0.52 0.50 -5.27
N VAL A 66 0.71 0.04 -5.46
CA VAL A 66 1.77 0.12 -4.44
C VAL A 66 2.78 1.18 -4.86
N LEU A 67 3.23 1.98 -3.89
CA LEU A 67 4.37 2.87 -4.07
C LEU A 67 5.56 2.28 -3.32
N LEU A 68 6.52 1.76 -4.06
CA LEU A 68 7.81 1.33 -3.52
C LEU A 68 8.69 2.56 -3.26
N MET A 69 8.48 3.19 -2.09
CA MET A 69 9.22 4.39 -1.70
C MET A 69 9.28 4.59 -0.17
N PRO A 70 10.31 5.27 0.35
CA PRO A 70 11.59 5.51 -0.34
C PRO A 70 12.37 4.19 -0.49
N VAL A 71 13.08 4.01 -1.60
CA VAL A 71 14.06 2.90 -1.69
C VAL A 71 15.34 3.36 -1.00
N VAL A 72 15.63 2.77 0.17
CA VAL A 72 16.80 3.11 0.99
C VAL A 72 17.96 2.19 0.61
N PRO A 73 19.09 2.73 0.11
CA PRO A 73 20.24 1.92 -0.29
C PRO A 73 20.76 1.05 0.85
N LEU A 74 21.19 -0.16 0.52
CA LEU A 74 21.72 -1.19 1.44
C LEU A 74 20.71 -1.72 2.47
N LEU A 75 19.46 -1.25 2.44
CA LEU A 75 18.43 -1.66 3.38
C LEU A 75 17.26 -2.33 2.68
N CYS A 76 16.68 -1.68 1.65
CA CYS A 76 15.54 -2.19 0.90
C CYS A 76 15.69 -2.02 -0.62
N ASP A 77 16.92 -2.04 -1.14
CA ASP A 77 17.24 -1.90 -2.56
C ASP A 77 17.65 -3.19 -3.26
N SER A 78 17.70 -4.32 -2.54
CA SER A 78 18.04 -5.63 -3.09
C SER A 78 16.99 -6.11 -4.12
N PRO A 79 17.35 -6.98 -5.07
CA PRO A 79 16.38 -7.59 -5.99
C PRO A 79 15.25 -8.33 -5.25
N GLU A 80 15.60 -9.07 -4.19
CA GLU A 80 14.62 -9.80 -3.37
C GLU A 80 13.62 -8.86 -2.69
N ASP A 81 14.07 -7.68 -2.22
CA ASP A 81 13.18 -6.68 -1.62
C ASP A 81 12.18 -6.09 -2.64
N ARG A 82 12.57 -6.02 -3.93
CA ARG A 82 11.71 -5.51 -5.01
C ARG A 82 10.70 -6.57 -5.47
N GLU A 83 11.17 -7.80 -5.70
CA GLU A 83 10.32 -8.93 -6.08
C GLU A 83 9.24 -9.23 -5.02
N ALA A 84 9.53 -8.99 -3.74
CA ALA A 84 8.55 -9.17 -2.67
C ALA A 84 7.38 -8.17 -2.70
N ILE A 85 7.43 -7.13 -3.54
CA ILE A 85 6.44 -6.04 -3.59
C ILE A 85 5.70 -6.00 -4.94
N GLU A 86 6.29 -6.55 -6.00
CA GLU A 86 5.68 -6.72 -7.33
C GLU A 86 4.54 -7.76 -7.33
#